data_AF-T2GBH5-F1
#
_entry.id   AF-T2GBH5-F1
#
_cell.length_a   1.000
_cell.length_b   1.000
_cell.length_c   1.000
_cell.angle_alpha   90.00
_cell.angle_beta   90.00
_cell.angle_gamma   90.00
#
_symmetry.space_group_name_H-M   'P 1'
#
loop_
_entity.id
_entity.type
_entity.pdbx_description
1 polymer ?
#
loop_
_entity_poly.entity_id
_entity_poly.type
_entity_poly.pdbx_seq_one_letter_code
_entity_poly.pdbx_strand_id
1 'polypeptide(L)'
;MRTDFHIHTRLGLGADAPLAMLCRARALGLHAVHLADLVDAATLEPVLTAQLALLSDALHLDVELVPGVCLAHVPPGRLEELVARARALGARQVAVYGETLGDHVPRGTNLAAIEARADVLLHPGLITPQEVALAAEYGVRLELCAHPRHCLANGHVARLALEHGAVLVTGSGARSVEQLLDPRGLSLVRQGAGW
;
A
#
# COMPACT_ATOMS: atom_id res chain seq x y z
N MET A 1 -15.76 3.49 3.98
CA MET A 1 -14.54 3.93 3.27
C MET A 1 -14.67 3.51 1.82
N ARG A 2 -14.50 4.41 0.84
CA ARG A 2 -14.64 4.09 -0.60
C ARG A 2 -13.29 4.15 -1.32
N THR A 3 -12.21 3.91 -0.58
CA THR A 3 -10.83 4.01 -1.05
C THR A 3 -10.12 2.70 -0.77
N ASP A 4 -9.41 2.18 -1.76
CA ASP A 4 -8.49 1.07 -1.59
C ASP A 4 -7.05 1.60 -1.64
N PHE A 5 -6.29 1.38 -0.57
CA PHE A 5 -4.93 1.93 -0.43
C PHE A 5 -3.82 1.04 -1.03
N HIS A 6 -4.16 -0.16 -1.54
CA HIS A 6 -3.17 -1.12 -2.01
C HIS A 6 -3.72 -2.03 -3.11
N ILE A 7 -3.43 -1.68 -4.36
CA ILE A 7 -3.74 -2.49 -5.54
C ILE A 7 -2.48 -2.68 -6.38
N HIS A 8 -2.28 -3.91 -6.86
CA HIS A 8 -1.26 -4.25 -7.86
C HIS A 8 -1.88 -4.39 -9.25
N THR A 9 -1.05 -4.18 -10.26
CA THR A 9 -1.35 -4.28 -11.68
C THR A 9 -0.26 -5.09 -12.40
N ARG A 10 -0.46 -5.37 -13.69
CA ARG A 10 0.56 -5.97 -14.57
C ARG A 10 1.84 -5.16 -14.75
N LEU A 11 1.90 -3.92 -14.26
CA LEU A 11 3.15 -3.17 -14.23
C LEU A 11 4.11 -3.72 -13.16
N GLY A 12 3.59 -4.40 -12.14
CA GLY A 12 4.33 -5.15 -11.13
C GLY A 12 3.95 -6.63 -11.10
N LEU A 13 3.49 -7.13 -9.94
CA LEU A 13 3.13 -8.52 -9.73
C LEU A 13 1.64 -8.86 -10.01
N GLY A 14 0.85 -7.90 -10.48
CA GLY A 14 -0.57 -8.12 -10.81
C GLY A 14 -0.76 -8.89 -12.13
N ALA A 15 -1.90 -9.57 -12.24
CA ALA A 15 -2.31 -10.35 -13.39
C ALA A 15 -3.04 -9.52 -14.46
N ASP A 16 -3.70 -8.43 -14.05
CA ASP A 16 -4.53 -7.59 -14.93
C ASP A 16 -3.91 -6.23 -15.26
N ALA A 17 -4.27 -5.71 -16.44
CA ALA A 17 -3.83 -4.39 -16.86
C ALA A 17 -4.37 -3.30 -15.92
N PRO A 18 -3.61 -2.20 -15.67
CA PRO A 18 -4.05 -1.13 -14.77
C PRO A 18 -5.46 -0.62 -15.08
N LEU A 19 -5.78 -0.37 -16.35
CA LEU A 19 -7.09 0.15 -16.74
C LEU A 19 -8.23 -0.83 -16.43
N ALA A 20 -8.00 -2.14 -16.57
CA ALA A 20 -8.98 -3.16 -16.18
C ALA A 20 -9.26 -3.13 -14.67
N MET A 21 -8.21 -2.93 -13.85
CA MET A 21 -8.33 -2.75 -12.41
C MET A 21 -9.17 -1.50 -12.07
N LEU A 22 -8.93 -0.36 -12.75
CA LEU A 22 -9.71 0.87 -12.54
C LEU A 22 -11.18 0.69 -12.91
N CYS A 23 -11.46 0.11 -14.08
CA CYS A 23 -12.83 -0.19 -14.51
C CYS A 23 -13.56 -1.07 -13.49
N ARG A 24 -12.90 -2.12 -13.00
CA ARG A 24 -13.47 -3.01 -11.99
C ARG A 24 -13.70 -2.30 -10.67
N ALA A 25 -12.73 -1.50 -10.19
CA ALA A 25 -12.85 -0.72 -8.98
C ALA A 25 -14.07 0.22 -9.03
N ARG A 26 -14.27 0.91 -10.16
CA ARG A 26 -15.44 1.77 -10.37
C ARG A 26 -16.75 1.00 -10.28
N ALA A 27 -16.80 -0.18 -10.90
CA ALA A 27 -17.98 -1.04 -10.91
C ALA A 27 -18.31 -1.58 -9.50
N LEU A 28 -17.30 -1.79 -8.66
CA LEU A 28 -17.45 -2.15 -7.24
C LEU A 28 -17.83 -0.95 -6.34
N GLY A 29 -17.93 0.25 -6.90
CA GLY A 29 -18.33 1.46 -6.17
C GLY A 29 -17.20 2.13 -5.39
N LEU A 30 -15.95 1.75 -5.63
CA LEU A 30 -14.79 2.51 -5.15
C LEU A 30 -14.73 3.88 -5.83
N HIS A 31 -14.37 4.90 -5.07
CA HIS A 31 -14.17 6.27 -5.55
C HIS A 31 -12.69 6.55 -5.81
N ALA A 32 -11.82 6.04 -4.93
CA ALA A 32 -10.38 6.25 -5.03
C ALA A 32 -9.62 4.92 -4.95
N VAL A 33 -8.53 4.83 -5.70
CA VAL A 33 -7.66 3.65 -5.74
C VAL A 33 -6.21 4.09 -5.75
N HIS A 34 -5.42 3.44 -4.89
CA HIS A 34 -3.98 3.65 -4.81
C HIS A 34 -3.28 2.48 -5.47
N LEU A 35 -2.52 2.77 -6.51
CA LEU A 35 -1.61 1.78 -7.06
C LEU A 35 -0.38 1.68 -6.16
N ALA A 36 0.06 0.45 -5.95
CA ALA A 36 1.20 0.12 -5.12
C ALA A 36 1.94 -1.07 -5.75
N ASP A 37 2.21 -0.97 -7.05
CA ASP A 37 3.02 -1.96 -7.76
C ASP A 37 4.39 -2.10 -7.10
N LEU A 38 4.83 -3.35 -6.92
CA LEU A 38 6.13 -3.62 -6.29
C LEU A 38 7.24 -3.16 -7.22
N VAL A 39 8.15 -2.35 -6.69
CA VAL A 39 9.31 -1.85 -7.41
C VAL A 39 10.56 -1.91 -6.54
N ASP A 40 11.70 -1.93 -7.21
CA ASP A 40 13.02 -1.74 -6.65
C ASP A 40 13.70 -0.52 -7.31
N ALA A 41 14.99 -0.31 -7.05
CA ALA A 41 15.72 0.82 -7.61
C ALA A 41 15.77 0.84 -9.16
N ALA A 42 15.65 -0.32 -9.81
CA ALA A 42 15.74 -0.45 -11.27
C ALA A 42 14.37 -0.23 -11.94
N THR A 43 13.31 -0.71 -11.31
CA THR A 43 11.95 -0.71 -11.89
C THR A 43 11.09 0.49 -11.46
N LEU A 44 11.50 1.23 -10.43
CA LEU A 44 10.76 2.38 -9.88
C LEU A 44 10.26 3.37 -10.96
N GLU A 45 11.18 3.85 -11.79
CA GLU A 45 10.90 4.91 -12.76
C GLU A 45 10.02 4.47 -13.93
N PRO A 46 10.30 3.36 -14.65
CA PRO A 46 9.44 2.93 -15.73
C PRO A 46 8.02 2.58 -15.27
N VAL A 47 7.87 1.96 -14.09
CA VAL A 47 6.54 1.62 -13.53
C VAL A 47 5.75 2.87 -13.18
N LEU A 48 6.35 3.81 -12.45
CA LEU A 48 5.67 5.03 -12.05
C LEU A 48 5.31 5.90 -13.26
N THR A 49 6.19 5.99 -14.25
CA THR A 49 5.93 6.71 -15.51
C THR A 49 4.70 6.15 -16.22
N ALA A 50 4.61 4.80 -16.31
CA ALA A 50 3.46 4.15 -16.90
C ALA A 50 2.16 4.41 -16.11
N GLN A 51 2.23 4.43 -14.77
CA GLN A 51 1.05 4.76 -13.95
C GLN A 51 0.60 6.21 -14.11
N LEU A 52 1.53 7.16 -14.20
CA LEU A 52 1.21 8.58 -14.39
C LEU A 52 0.49 8.83 -15.72
N ALA A 53 0.81 8.05 -16.76
CA ALA A 53 0.13 8.14 -18.05
C ALA A 53 -1.37 7.76 -17.98
N LEU A 54 -1.80 7.00 -16.95
CA LEU A 54 -3.19 6.57 -16.77
C LEU A 54 -4.10 7.64 -16.16
N LEU A 55 -3.55 8.77 -15.70
CA LEU A 55 -4.33 9.80 -15.02
C LEU A 55 -5.49 10.34 -15.89
N SER A 56 -5.28 10.47 -17.20
CA SER A 56 -6.33 10.91 -18.12
C SER A 56 -7.43 9.86 -18.25
N ASP A 57 -7.07 8.58 -18.34
CA ASP A 57 -8.05 7.49 -18.43
C ASP A 57 -8.87 7.37 -17.14
N ALA A 58 -8.22 7.50 -15.99
CA ALA A 58 -8.88 7.47 -14.68
C ALA A 58 -9.95 8.58 -14.55
N LEU A 59 -9.65 9.79 -15.07
CA LEU A 59 -10.62 10.89 -15.13
C LEU A 59 -11.85 10.52 -15.98
N HIS A 60 -11.64 9.89 -17.14
CA HIS A 60 -12.75 9.43 -17.99
C HIS A 60 -13.57 8.30 -17.37
N LEU A 61 -12.96 7.52 -16.46
CA LEU A 61 -13.63 6.45 -15.72
C LEU A 61 -14.33 6.91 -14.44
N ASP A 62 -14.23 8.20 -14.08
CA ASP A 62 -14.79 8.73 -12.82
C ASP A 62 -14.24 7.97 -11.59
N VAL A 63 -12.92 7.72 -11.60
CA VAL A 63 -12.17 7.12 -10.49
C VAL A 63 -10.99 8.02 -10.14
N GLU A 64 -10.84 8.35 -8.87
CA GLU A 64 -9.66 9.02 -8.34
C GLU A 64 -8.48 8.04 -8.28
N LEU A 65 -7.59 8.11 -9.27
CA LEU A 65 -6.34 7.36 -9.28
C LEU A 65 -5.26 8.09 -8.49
N VAL A 66 -4.70 7.42 -7.49
CA VAL A 66 -3.48 7.82 -6.79
C VAL A 66 -2.31 6.98 -7.33
N PRO A 67 -1.51 7.51 -8.27
CA PRO A 67 -0.32 6.82 -8.77
C PRO A 67 0.71 6.72 -7.66
N GLY A 68 1.25 5.52 -7.49
CA GLY A 68 2.10 5.19 -6.37
C GLY A 68 2.81 3.85 -6.55
N VAL A 69 3.84 3.68 -5.74
CA VAL A 69 4.71 2.51 -5.82
C VAL A 69 4.88 1.90 -4.44
N CYS A 70 5.20 0.61 -4.42
CA CYS A 70 5.59 -0.10 -3.23
C CYS A 70 7.07 -0.49 -3.33
N LEU A 71 7.93 0.18 -2.56
CA LEU A 71 9.34 -0.21 -2.47
C LEU A 71 9.43 -1.56 -1.77
N ALA A 72 9.86 -2.59 -2.49
CA ALA A 72 9.83 -3.97 -2.01
C ALA A 72 11.20 -4.62 -2.08
N HIS A 73 11.58 -5.36 -1.03
CA HIS A 73 12.85 -6.09 -0.93
C HIS A 73 14.11 -5.24 -1.14
N VAL A 74 13.99 -3.92 -1.02
CA VAL A 74 15.13 -3.00 -1.06
C VAL A 74 15.88 -3.05 0.28
N PRO A 75 17.21 -2.90 0.30
CA PRO A 75 17.95 -2.82 1.55
C PRO A 75 17.45 -1.65 2.42
N PRO A 76 17.24 -1.82 3.74
CA PRO A 76 16.68 -0.78 4.60
C PRO A 76 17.43 0.55 4.53
N GLY A 77 18.77 0.52 4.47
CA GLY A 77 19.61 1.71 4.36
C GLY A 77 19.46 2.51 3.05
N ARG A 78 18.67 2.02 2.09
CA ARG A 78 18.35 2.73 0.84
C ARG A 78 16.93 3.29 0.79
N LEU A 79 16.09 3.02 1.79
CA LEU A 79 14.69 3.42 1.75
C LEU A 79 14.52 4.93 1.70
N GLU A 80 15.28 5.69 2.48
CA GLU A 80 15.23 7.17 2.46
C GLU A 80 15.49 7.74 1.06
N GLU A 81 16.59 7.30 0.43
CA GLU A 81 16.96 7.68 -0.94
C GLU A 81 15.84 7.36 -1.94
N LEU A 82 15.31 6.13 -1.88
CA LEU A 82 14.32 5.67 -2.84
C LEU A 82 12.94 6.29 -2.62
N VAL A 83 12.55 6.58 -1.37
CA VAL A 83 11.33 7.34 -1.06
C VAL A 83 11.42 8.75 -1.63
N ALA A 84 12.55 9.42 -1.43
CA ALA A 84 12.79 10.75 -2.00
C ALA A 84 12.77 10.71 -3.54
N ARG A 85 13.42 9.70 -4.16
CA ARG A 85 13.41 9.51 -5.61
C ARG A 85 12.01 9.27 -6.16
N ALA A 86 11.21 8.41 -5.53
CA ALA A 86 9.83 8.14 -5.96
C ALA A 86 8.98 9.42 -5.95
N ARG A 87 9.11 10.24 -4.91
CA ARG A 87 8.44 11.56 -4.83
C ARG A 87 8.90 12.51 -5.93
N ALA A 88 10.20 12.61 -6.18
CA ALA A 88 10.76 13.45 -7.23
C ALA A 88 10.27 13.05 -8.63
N LEU A 89 10.00 11.77 -8.84
CA LEU A 89 9.40 11.23 -10.07
C LEU A 89 7.88 11.41 -10.16
N GLY A 90 7.24 11.98 -9.14
CA GLY A 90 5.82 12.32 -9.15
C GLY A 90 4.89 11.29 -8.49
N ALA A 91 5.42 10.34 -7.70
CA ALA A 91 4.59 9.44 -6.90
C ALA A 91 3.73 10.26 -5.93
N ARG A 92 2.41 10.02 -5.93
CA ARG A 92 1.47 10.62 -4.97
C ARG A 92 1.30 9.76 -3.72
N GLN A 93 1.69 8.49 -3.81
CA GLN A 93 1.87 7.61 -2.67
C GLN A 93 3.17 6.81 -2.85
N VAL A 94 4.01 6.83 -1.83
CA VAL A 94 5.16 5.94 -1.68
C VAL A 94 4.87 5.00 -0.53
N ALA A 95 4.58 3.76 -0.87
CA ALA A 95 4.41 2.68 0.08
C ALA A 95 5.71 1.89 0.23
N VAL A 96 5.86 1.20 1.36
CA VAL A 96 6.94 0.23 1.57
C VAL A 96 6.35 -1.12 1.92
N TYR A 97 6.92 -2.17 1.33
CA TYR A 97 6.57 -3.55 1.61
C TYR A 97 7.11 -3.93 3.00
N GLY A 98 6.24 -3.87 4.02
CA GLY A 98 6.63 -4.14 5.40
C GLY A 98 6.97 -5.61 5.67
N GLU A 99 7.51 -5.88 6.86
CA GLU A 99 8.01 -7.18 7.33
C GLU A 99 6.88 -8.18 7.61
N THR A 100 6.08 -8.45 6.57
CA THR A 100 4.95 -9.37 6.57
C THR A 100 5.38 -10.80 6.90
N LEU A 101 4.49 -11.56 7.53
CA LEU A 101 4.73 -12.96 7.88
C LEU A 101 4.73 -13.89 6.66
N GLY A 102 4.17 -13.44 5.54
CA GLY A 102 3.97 -14.25 4.33
C GLY A 102 5.11 -14.19 3.32
N ASP A 103 6.18 -13.43 3.58
CA ASP A 103 7.30 -13.23 2.65
C ASP A 103 8.64 -13.05 3.38
N HIS A 104 9.75 -13.12 2.65
CA HIS A 104 11.08 -12.84 3.17
C HIS A 104 11.51 -11.38 2.91
N VAL A 105 11.27 -10.52 3.90
CA VAL A 105 11.62 -9.08 3.82
C VAL A 105 12.88 -8.81 4.67
N PRO A 106 13.82 -7.96 4.22
CA PRO A 106 15.00 -7.61 5.01
C PRO A 106 14.64 -7.07 6.39
N ARG A 107 15.32 -7.55 7.43
CA ARG A 107 15.05 -7.13 8.80
C ARG A 107 15.29 -5.63 9.01
N GLY A 108 14.40 -4.96 9.72
CA GLY A 108 14.48 -3.51 10.00
C GLY A 108 13.88 -2.65 8.90
N THR A 109 13.20 -3.27 7.92
CA THR A 109 12.48 -2.55 6.86
C THR A 109 11.35 -1.69 7.44
N ASN A 110 10.63 -2.15 8.47
CA ASN A 110 9.54 -1.36 9.06
C ASN A 110 10.06 -0.05 9.65
N LEU A 111 11.06 -0.12 10.54
CA LEU A 111 11.68 1.05 11.14
C LEU A 111 12.24 2.01 10.07
N ALA A 112 13.01 1.50 9.12
CA ALA A 112 13.61 2.32 8.07
C ALA A 112 12.55 2.98 7.15
N ALA A 113 11.43 2.31 6.88
CA ALA A 113 10.32 2.88 6.13
C ALA A 113 9.67 4.05 6.87
N ILE A 114 9.52 3.91 8.20
CA ILE A 114 8.97 4.94 9.06
C ILE A 114 9.91 6.14 9.13
N GLU A 115 11.20 5.91 9.37
CA GLU A 115 12.25 6.95 9.41
C GLU A 115 12.37 7.70 8.07
N ALA A 116 12.28 6.97 6.95
CA ALA A 116 12.23 7.52 5.59
C ALA A 116 10.96 8.32 5.28
N ARG A 117 9.99 8.37 6.20
CA ARG A 117 8.69 9.03 6.04
C ARG A 117 7.90 8.49 4.85
N ALA A 118 7.85 7.17 4.65
CA ALA A 118 6.95 6.57 3.68
C ALA A 118 5.49 6.96 3.96
N ASP A 119 4.63 7.01 2.94
CA ASP A 119 3.24 7.43 3.12
C ASP A 119 2.37 6.30 3.72
N VAL A 120 2.73 5.04 3.43
CA VAL A 120 2.10 3.82 3.99
C VAL A 120 3.14 2.73 4.19
N LEU A 121 3.12 2.08 5.35
CA LEU A 121 3.80 0.82 5.58
C LEU A 121 2.80 -0.33 5.38
N LEU A 122 2.99 -1.09 4.30
CA LEU A 122 2.07 -2.17 3.91
C LEU A 122 2.34 -3.41 4.73
N HIS A 123 1.26 -4.06 5.18
CA HIS A 123 1.25 -5.31 5.96
C HIS A 123 2.51 -5.54 6.82
N PRO A 124 2.74 -4.73 7.86
CA PRO A 124 4.03 -4.67 8.58
C PRO A 124 4.35 -5.90 9.44
N GLY A 125 3.49 -6.92 9.45
CA GLY A 125 3.66 -8.11 10.26
C GLY A 125 3.63 -7.80 11.75
N LEU A 126 4.61 -8.33 12.48
CA LEU A 126 4.71 -8.17 13.94
C LEU A 126 5.46 -6.89 14.31
N ILE A 127 4.94 -5.74 13.83
CA ILE A 127 5.48 -4.41 14.14
C ILE A 127 5.54 -4.18 15.66
N THR A 128 6.59 -3.52 16.13
CA THR A 128 6.82 -3.29 17.56
C THR A 128 6.07 -2.05 18.07
N PRO A 129 5.75 -1.97 19.38
CA PRO A 129 5.19 -0.76 19.98
C PRO A 129 5.99 0.51 19.68
N GLN A 130 7.33 0.41 19.69
CA GLN A 130 8.23 1.52 19.39
C GLN A 130 8.09 2.01 17.95
N GLU A 131 8.05 1.09 16.98
CA GLU A 131 7.84 1.42 15.57
C GLU A 131 6.45 2.04 15.37
N VAL A 132 5.40 1.53 16.02
CA VAL A 132 4.05 2.10 15.88
C VAL A 132 3.97 3.51 16.48
N ALA A 133 4.58 3.74 17.65
CA ALA A 133 4.67 5.08 18.24
C ALA A 133 5.39 6.07 17.31
N LEU A 134 6.48 5.63 16.69
CA LEU A 134 7.21 6.44 15.72
C LEU A 134 6.38 6.69 14.45
N ALA A 135 5.65 5.68 13.96
CA ALA A 135 4.74 5.83 12.82
C ALA A 135 3.65 6.88 13.09
N ALA A 136 3.10 6.90 14.31
CA ALA A 136 2.13 7.91 14.74
C ALA A 136 2.75 9.31 14.76
N GLU A 137 3.94 9.46 15.35
CA GLU A 137 4.68 10.74 15.38
C GLU A 137 5.01 11.22 13.96
N TYR A 138 5.40 10.30 13.09
CA TYR A 138 5.94 10.62 11.77
C TYR A 138 4.87 10.71 10.67
N GLY A 139 3.62 10.39 10.99
CA GLY A 139 2.49 10.40 10.06
C GLY A 139 2.50 9.24 9.06
N VAL A 140 3.23 8.16 9.34
CA VAL A 140 3.29 6.98 8.48
C VAL A 140 2.09 6.09 8.78
N ARG A 141 1.25 5.86 7.76
CA ARG A 141 0.03 5.08 7.90
C ARG A 141 0.35 3.58 7.91
N LEU A 142 -0.34 2.81 8.72
CA LEU A 142 -0.17 1.36 8.81
C LEU A 142 -1.32 0.63 8.10
N GLU A 143 -0.99 -0.35 7.27
CA GLU A 143 -2.00 -1.08 6.51
C GLU A 143 -2.58 -2.28 7.28
N LEU A 144 -3.90 -2.41 7.23
CA LEU A 144 -4.61 -3.68 7.39
C LEU A 144 -4.88 -4.29 6.01
N CYS A 145 -4.20 -5.39 5.70
CA CYS A 145 -4.24 -5.98 4.37
C CYS A 145 -5.32 -7.06 4.29
N ALA A 146 -6.14 -7.06 3.23
CA ALA A 146 -7.13 -8.12 3.02
C ALA A 146 -6.53 -9.39 2.42
N HIS A 147 -5.39 -9.28 1.72
CA HIS A 147 -4.80 -10.39 0.99
C HIS A 147 -4.42 -11.54 1.96
N PRO A 148 -4.89 -12.79 1.74
CA PRO A 148 -4.71 -13.89 2.69
C PRO A 148 -3.26 -14.19 3.08
N ARG A 149 -2.31 -13.93 2.16
CA ARG A 149 -0.87 -14.07 2.42
C ARG A 149 -0.35 -13.09 3.48
N HIS A 150 -0.98 -11.94 3.65
CA HIS A 150 -0.43 -10.80 4.39
C HIS A 150 -1.30 -10.35 5.58
N CYS A 151 -2.51 -10.90 5.73
CA CYS A 151 -3.51 -10.44 6.70
C CYS A 151 -3.36 -10.98 8.13
N LEU A 152 -2.51 -12.00 8.35
CA LEU A 152 -2.45 -12.74 9.63
C LEU A 152 -2.14 -11.84 10.84
N ALA A 153 -1.39 -10.75 10.64
CA ALA A 153 -1.01 -9.83 11.70
C ALA A 153 -1.97 -8.64 11.87
N ASN A 154 -3.06 -8.54 11.11
CA ASN A 154 -3.94 -7.37 11.12
C ASN A 154 -4.44 -7.00 12.53
N GLY A 155 -4.84 -8.00 13.34
CA GLY A 155 -5.29 -7.74 14.71
C GLY A 155 -4.19 -7.18 15.63
N HIS A 156 -2.94 -7.62 15.43
CA HIS A 156 -1.78 -7.09 16.15
C HIS A 156 -1.49 -5.64 15.76
N VAL A 157 -1.48 -5.36 14.45
CA VAL A 157 -1.29 -4.01 13.89
C VAL A 157 -2.38 -3.06 14.38
N ALA A 158 -3.65 -3.46 14.29
CA ALA A 158 -4.78 -2.65 14.72
C ALA A 158 -4.72 -2.33 16.21
N ARG A 159 -4.48 -3.34 17.07
CA ARG A 159 -4.36 -3.16 18.51
C ARG A 159 -3.27 -2.15 18.88
N LEU A 160 -2.06 -2.29 18.33
CA LEU A 160 -0.97 -1.36 18.62
C LEU A 160 -1.23 0.04 18.05
N ALA A 161 -1.80 0.13 16.85
CA ALA A 161 -2.10 1.42 16.24
C ALA A 161 -3.12 2.21 17.08
N LEU A 162 -4.14 1.53 17.63
CA LEU A 162 -5.10 2.13 18.55
C LEU A 162 -4.45 2.55 19.89
N GLU A 163 -3.51 1.75 20.40
CA GLU A 163 -2.78 2.04 21.65
C GLU A 163 -1.87 3.27 21.54
N HIS A 164 -1.21 3.44 20.40
CA HIS A 164 -0.21 4.50 20.18
C HIS A 164 -0.70 5.65 19.29
N GLY A 165 -1.94 5.61 18.80
CA GLY A 165 -2.53 6.67 17.97
C GLY A 165 -2.02 6.70 16.51
N ALA A 166 -1.51 5.59 15.99
CA ALA A 166 -1.08 5.50 14.59
C ALA A 166 -2.29 5.44 13.64
N VAL A 167 -2.18 6.06 12.47
CA VAL A 167 -3.27 6.08 11.48
C VAL A 167 -3.29 4.75 10.73
N LEU A 168 -4.46 4.10 10.71
CA LEU A 168 -4.70 2.87 9.95
C LEU A 168 -5.32 3.15 8.58
N VAL A 169 -4.91 2.36 7.58
CA VAL A 169 -5.55 2.27 6.26
C VAL A 169 -5.88 0.82 5.92
N THR A 170 -6.74 0.62 4.92
CA THR A 170 -7.11 -0.73 4.46
C THR A 170 -6.81 -0.86 2.99
N GLY A 171 -6.15 -1.95 2.63
CA GLY A 171 -5.83 -2.29 1.25
C GLY A 171 -6.34 -3.69 0.92
N SER A 172 -6.85 -3.89 -0.29
CA SER A 172 -7.19 -5.24 -0.74
C SER A 172 -5.93 -6.10 -0.95
N GLY A 173 -4.82 -5.47 -1.34
CA GLY A 173 -3.64 -6.18 -1.84
C GLY A 173 -3.96 -6.96 -3.12
N ALA A 174 -5.00 -6.53 -3.86
CA ALA A 174 -5.49 -7.23 -5.04
C ALA A 174 -4.42 -7.29 -6.13
N ARG A 175 -4.25 -8.48 -6.70
CA ARG A 175 -3.40 -8.75 -7.86
C ARG A 175 -4.21 -9.06 -9.11
N SER A 176 -5.53 -9.22 -9.00
CA SER A 176 -6.44 -9.37 -10.13
C SER A 176 -7.77 -8.69 -9.85
N VAL A 177 -8.58 -8.51 -10.90
CA VAL A 177 -9.90 -7.87 -10.82
C VAL A 177 -10.87 -8.63 -9.91
N GLU A 178 -10.71 -9.95 -9.77
CA GLU A 178 -11.53 -10.80 -8.88
C GLU A 178 -11.19 -10.61 -7.40
N GLN A 179 -9.99 -10.12 -7.10
CA GLN A 179 -9.50 -9.93 -5.73
C GLN A 179 -9.84 -8.55 -5.17
N LEU A 180 -10.31 -7.62 -6.01
CA LEU A 180 -10.76 -6.30 -5.56
C LEU A 180 -11.97 -6.42 -4.63
N LEU A 181 -11.96 -5.63 -3.57
CA LEU A 181 -13.04 -5.56 -2.61
C LEU A 181 -13.90 -4.32 -2.86
N ASP A 182 -15.21 -4.47 -2.64
CA ASP A 182 -16.10 -3.33 -2.56
C ASP A 182 -15.92 -2.58 -1.22
N PRO A 183 -16.52 -1.39 -1.04
CA PRO A 183 -16.45 -0.65 0.22
C PRO A 183 -16.88 -1.45 1.47
N ARG A 184 -17.80 -2.40 1.31
CA ARG A 184 -18.26 -3.26 2.40
C ARG A 184 -17.19 -4.28 2.77
N GLY A 185 -16.56 -4.92 1.80
CA GLY A 185 -15.46 -5.86 1.98
C GLY A 185 -14.28 -5.22 2.71
N LEU A 186 -13.87 -4.02 2.29
CA LEU A 186 -12.84 -3.25 3.00
C LEU A 186 -13.25 -2.96 4.45
N SER A 187 -14.52 -2.64 4.71
CA SER A 187 -15.03 -2.44 6.07
C SER A 187 -14.99 -3.72 6.92
N LEU A 188 -15.23 -4.89 6.32
CA LEU A 188 -15.18 -6.17 7.04
C LEU A 188 -13.75 -6.53 7.46
N VAL A 189 -12.74 -6.18 6.64
CA VAL A 189 -11.32 -6.36 7.01
C VAL A 189 -10.98 -5.58 8.28
N ARG A 190 -11.45 -4.32 8.38
CA ARG A 190 -11.25 -3.47 9.55
C ARG A 190 -11.91 -4.06 10.80
N GLN A 191 -13.18 -4.42 10.69
CA GLN A 191 -13.94 -5.03 11.77
C GLN A 191 -13.30 -6.34 12.24
N GLY A 192 -12.86 -7.19 11.30
CA GLY A 192 -12.16 -8.44 11.61
C GLY A 192 -10.81 -8.24 12.30
N ALA A 193 -10.16 -7.11 12.08
CA ALA A 193 -8.93 -6.72 12.78
C ALA A 193 -9.19 -6.06 14.15
N GLY A 194 -10.44 -5.73 14.48
CA GLY A 194 -10.79 -5.00 15.70
C GLY A 194 -10.61 -3.47 15.60
N TRP A 195 -10.70 -2.90 14.38
CA TRP A 195 -10.64 -1.46 14.11
C TRP A 195 -11.96 -0.88 13.60
#